data_AF-A0A1X7SR06-F1
#
_entry.id   AF-A0A1X7SR06-F1
#
_cell.length_a   1.000
_cell.length_b   1.000
_cell.length_c   1.000
_cell.angle_alpha   90.00
_cell.angle_beta   90.00
_cell.angle_gamma   90.00
#
_symmetry.space_group_name_H-M   'P 1'
#
loop_
_entity.id
_entity.type
_entity.pdbx_description
1 polymer ?
#
loop_
_entity_poly.entity_id
_entity_poly.type
_entity_poly.pdbx_seq_one_letter_code
_entity_poly.pdbx_strand_id
1 'polypeptide(L)'
;MKPLLYTLSFLHTTIQERRKYGPLGWNIPYEFNQGDFNASTQYIQNLLDDMDLKKGPLWSSVQYMIGEIQYGGRVTDDHDKHLLNTSAKLWFGEHMFQQNFRFCNCKVFPIPVFKTVQDYISYIDFLPMVITPEVCGMHPNADIIYQSSTAKSCLDTILEIQPKDSSSGGVETRESIVRRQAGEMLHKLPGDYLIK
;
A
#
# COMPACT_ATOMS: atom_id res chain seq x y z
N MET A 1 7.97 -2.00 25.09
CA MET A 1 8.23 -2.98 24.01
C MET A 1 6.96 -3.32 23.20
N LYS A 2 5.95 -3.98 23.76
CA LYS A 2 4.84 -4.57 22.97
C LYS A 2 4.05 -3.58 22.08
N PRO A 3 3.69 -2.36 22.55
CA PRO A 3 3.01 -1.38 21.70
C PRO A 3 3.84 -0.89 20.50
N LEU A 4 5.14 -0.68 20.71
CA LEU A 4 6.09 -0.27 19.66
C LEU A 4 6.22 -1.34 18.58
N LEU A 5 6.37 -2.60 19.01
CA LEU A 5 6.46 -3.72 18.09
C LEU A 5 5.17 -3.90 17.29
N TYR A 6 4.00 -3.81 17.94
CA TYR A 6 2.72 -3.87 17.24
C TYR A 6 2.56 -2.73 16.23
N THR A 7 2.94 -1.51 16.60
CA THR A 7 2.93 -0.33 15.71
C THR A 7 3.85 -0.54 14.50
N LEU A 8 5.03 -1.11 14.70
CA LEU A 8 5.94 -1.49 13.63
C LEU A 8 5.35 -2.57 12.71
N SER A 9 4.75 -3.61 13.28
CA SER A 9 4.05 -4.64 12.51
C SER A 9 2.90 -4.04 11.70
N PHE A 10 2.11 -3.15 12.30
CA PHE A 10 1.03 -2.46 11.62
C PHE A 10 1.54 -1.59 10.46
N LEU A 11 2.64 -0.85 10.66
CA LEU A 11 3.30 -0.10 9.59
C LEU A 11 3.74 -1.03 8.47
N HIS A 12 4.43 -2.12 8.79
CA HIS A 12 4.93 -3.08 7.82
C HIS A 12 3.80 -3.72 7.00
N THR A 13 2.71 -4.12 7.65
CA THR A 13 1.52 -4.62 6.96
C THR A 13 0.91 -3.54 6.07
N THR A 14 0.78 -2.30 6.56
CA THR A 14 0.18 -1.21 5.77
C THR A 14 0.98 -0.91 4.51
N ILE A 15 2.31 -0.78 4.60
CA ILE A 15 3.14 -0.49 3.42
C ILE A 15 3.08 -1.62 2.39
N GLN A 16 2.98 -2.88 2.83
CA GLN A 16 2.81 -4.03 1.95
C GLN A 16 1.42 -4.03 1.28
N GLU A 17 0.35 -3.87 2.06
CA GLU A 17 -1.02 -3.88 1.59
C GLU A 17 -1.30 -2.77 0.58
N ARG A 18 -0.70 -1.59 0.78
CA ARG A 18 -0.82 -0.46 -0.17
C ARG A 18 -0.38 -0.82 -1.58
N ARG A 19 0.55 -1.77 -1.78
CA ARG A 19 0.98 -2.22 -3.12
C ARG A 19 -0.16 -2.76 -3.98
N LYS A 20 -1.20 -3.33 -3.37
CA LYS A 20 -2.37 -3.87 -4.09
C LYS A 20 -3.10 -2.79 -4.90
N TYR A 21 -3.03 -1.54 -4.45
CA TYR A 21 -3.79 -0.43 -5.02
C TYR A 21 -3.02 0.35 -6.12
N GLY A 22 -1.89 -0.20 -6.59
CA GLY A 22 -1.09 0.42 -7.65
C GLY A 22 -0.69 1.86 -7.31
N PRO A 23 -0.80 2.82 -8.26
CA PRO A 23 -0.45 4.22 -8.05
C PRO A 23 -1.20 4.94 -6.91
N LEU A 24 -2.37 4.44 -6.48
CA LEU A 24 -3.09 5.01 -5.33
C LEU A 24 -2.42 4.64 -4.01
N GLY A 25 -1.74 3.50 -3.98
CA GLY A 25 -0.98 3.02 -2.84
C GLY A 25 0.45 3.57 -2.82
N TRP A 26 1.17 3.33 -3.93
CA TRP A 26 2.54 3.75 -4.16
C TRP A 26 2.75 4.12 -5.63
N ASN A 27 3.48 5.21 -5.90
CA ASN A 27 3.84 5.58 -7.26
C ASN A 27 4.76 4.52 -7.90
N ILE A 28 5.67 3.94 -7.11
CA ILE A 28 6.61 2.89 -7.55
C ILE A 28 6.35 1.61 -6.74
N PRO A 29 6.31 0.41 -7.36
CA PRO A 29 5.99 -0.84 -6.67
C PRO A 29 7.18 -1.40 -5.87
N TYR A 30 7.55 -0.74 -4.78
CA TYR A 30 8.66 -1.18 -3.92
C TYR A 30 8.40 -2.56 -3.30
N GLU A 31 9.46 -3.34 -3.16
CA GLU A 31 9.43 -4.63 -2.49
C GLU A 31 10.00 -4.50 -1.07
N PHE A 32 9.08 -4.36 -0.11
CA PHE A 32 9.38 -4.47 1.32
C PHE A 32 9.31 -5.94 1.73
N ASN A 33 10.31 -6.41 2.47
CA ASN A 33 10.45 -7.81 2.81
C ASN A 33 10.68 -8.05 4.32
N GLN A 34 10.77 -9.32 4.70
CA GLN A 34 10.99 -9.73 6.08
C GLN A 34 12.32 -9.21 6.65
N GLY A 35 13.33 -8.97 5.82
CA GLY A 35 14.60 -8.39 6.23
C GLY A 35 14.43 -6.96 6.76
N ASP A 36 13.63 -6.14 6.09
CA ASP A 36 13.35 -4.76 6.53
C ASP A 36 12.60 -4.76 7.88
N PHE A 37 11.66 -5.69 8.05
CA PHE A 37 10.94 -5.86 9.31
C PHE A 37 11.85 -6.33 10.45
N ASN A 38 12.70 -7.31 10.18
CA ASN A 38 13.62 -7.86 11.18
C ASN A 38 14.65 -6.81 11.61
N ALA A 39 15.23 -6.07 10.67
CA ALA A 39 16.17 -4.98 10.96
C ALA A 39 15.52 -3.87 11.80
N SER A 40 14.28 -3.49 11.45
CA SER A 40 13.50 -2.53 12.23
C SER A 40 13.16 -3.04 13.64
N THR A 41 12.85 -4.33 13.77
CA THR A 41 12.55 -4.97 15.05
C THR A 41 13.79 -5.00 15.96
N GLN A 42 14.94 -5.37 15.41
CA GLN A 42 16.23 -5.32 16.11
C GLN A 42 16.57 -3.89 16.56
N TYR A 43 16.34 -2.90 15.70
CA TYR A 43 16.51 -1.49 16.07
C TYR A 43 15.62 -1.10 17.26
N ILE A 44 14.32 -1.44 17.23
CA ILE A 44 13.41 -1.16 18.35
C ILE A 44 13.86 -1.87 19.63
N GLN A 45 14.37 -3.09 19.53
CA GLN A 45 14.88 -3.83 20.67
C GLN A 45 16.10 -3.13 21.29
N ASN A 46 17.11 -2.82 20.49
CA ASN A 46 18.30 -2.10 20.94
C ASN A 46 17.94 -0.74 21.55
N LEU A 47 17.04 0.00 20.90
CA LEU A 47 16.55 1.29 21.42
C LEU A 47 15.96 1.15 22.82
N LEU A 48 15.22 0.07 23.09
CA LEU A 48 14.58 -0.16 24.38
C LEU A 48 15.56 -0.65 25.45
N ASP A 49 16.54 -1.46 25.06
CA ASP A 49 17.56 -1.98 25.97
C ASP A 49 18.48 -0.85 26.48
N ASP A 50 18.80 0.13 25.62
CA ASP A 50 19.64 1.29 25.96
C ASP A 50 18.84 2.47 26.56
N MET A 51 17.51 2.36 26.65
CA MET A 51 16.64 3.47 27.05
C MET A 51 16.66 3.73 28.57
N ASP A 52 16.87 4.99 28.95
CA ASP A 52 16.52 5.46 30.29
C ASP A 52 14.99 5.59 30.41
N LEU A 53 14.38 4.72 31.22
CA LEU A 53 12.94 4.69 31.52
C LEU A 53 12.39 6.03 32.00
N LYS A 54 13.21 6.91 32.60
CA LYS A 54 12.77 8.24 33.06
C LYS A 54 12.66 9.27 31.96
N LYS A 55 13.40 9.11 30.85
CA LYS A 55 13.42 10.06 29.72
C LYS A 55 12.58 9.59 28.53
N GLY A 56 12.40 8.27 28.39
CA GLY A 56 11.71 7.71 27.23
C GLY A 56 12.50 7.87 25.91
N PRO A 57 11.96 7.38 24.78
CA PRO A 57 12.63 7.49 23.49
C PRO A 57 12.57 8.92 22.95
N LEU A 58 13.63 9.33 22.26
CA LEU A 58 13.59 10.52 21.41
C LEU A 58 12.78 10.20 20.14
N TRP A 59 11.49 10.55 20.15
CA TRP A 59 10.56 10.20 19.08
C TRP A 59 10.98 10.65 17.69
N SER A 60 11.59 11.83 17.56
CA SER A 60 12.12 12.31 16.29
C SER A 60 13.17 11.35 15.71
N SER A 61 14.02 10.77 16.55
CA SER A 61 15.01 9.77 16.12
C SER A 61 14.35 8.46 15.71
N VAL A 62 13.32 8.01 16.45
CA VAL A 62 12.57 6.79 16.10
C VAL A 62 11.87 6.96 14.74
N GLN A 63 11.17 8.08 14.56
CA GLN A 63 10.47 8.42 13.33
C GLN A 63 11.43 8.52 12.15
N TYR A 64 12.58 9.17 12.33
CA TYR A 64 13.62 9.27 11.31
C TYR A 64 14.21 7.90 10.97
N MET A 65 14.57 7.10 11.98
CA MET A 65 15.14 5.77 11.76
C MET A 65 14.17 4.86 11.01
N ILE A 66 12.89 4.84 11.38
CA ILE A 66 11.91 3.99 10.71
C ILE A 66 11.56 4.52 9.31
N GLY A 67 11.27 5.82 9.21
CA GLY A 67 10.76 6.46 8.00
C GLY A 67 11.82 6.68 6.92
N GLU A 68 12.99 7.21 7.28
CA GLU A 68 14.06 7.58 6.33
C GLU A 68 15.07 6.45 6.13
N ILE A 69 15.41 5.71 7.18
CA ILE A 69 16.53 4.75 7.14
C ILE A 69 16.05 3.32 6.86
N GLN A 70 15.21 2.76 7.72
CA GLN A 70 14.80 1.36 7.64
C GLN A 70 13.96 1.08 6.39
N TYR A 71 12.86 1.81 6.21
CA TYR A 71 11.98 1.66 5.06
C TYR A 71 12.30 2.69 3.96
N GLY A 72 12.63 3.92 4.33
CA GLY A 72 12.89 5.03 3.41
C GLY A 72 14.08 4.81 2.49
N GLY A 73 15.08 4.00 2.91
CA GLY A 73 16.23 3.66 2.08
C GLY A 73 15.87 2.94 0.76
N ARG A 74 14.66 2.37 0.65
CA ARG A 74 14.14 1.75 -0.58
C ARG A 74 13.29 2.68 -1.43
N VAL A 75 12.75 3.74 -0.83
CA VAL A 75 11.78 4.62 -1.47
C VAL A 75 12.54 5.67 -2.28
N THR A 76 12.22 5.81 -3.55
CA THR A 76 12.94 6.69 -4.46
C THR A 76 12.13 7.92 -4.86
N ASP A 77 10.80 7.80 -4.93
CA ASP A 77 9.87 8.89 -5.21
C ASP A 77 9.61 9.78 -3.98
N ASP A 78 9.56 11.10 -4.18
CA ASP A 78 9.44 12.07 -3.10
C ASP A 78 8.05 12.08 -2.46
N HIS A 79 6.98 11.82 -3.23
CA HIS A 79 5.62 11.71 -2.68
C HIS A 79 5.45 10.43 -1.87
N ASP A 80 6.01 9.32 -2.34
CA ASP A 80 6.05 8.06 -1.60
C ASP A 80 6.84 8.22 -0.28
N LYS A 81 8.00 8.90 -0.31
CA LYS A 81 8.76 9.22 0.92
C LYS A 81 7.93 10.07 1.87
N HIS A 82 7.28 11.10 1.36
CA HIS A 82 6.43 11.98 2.17
C HIS A 82 5.32 11.19 2.87
N LEU A 83 4.66 10.29 2.17
CA LEU A 83 3.63 9.40 2.71
C LEU A 83 4.18 8.48 3.82
N LEU A 84 5.29 7.81 3.56
CA LEU A 84 5.93 6.91 4.52
C LEU A 84 6.33 7.65 5.80
N ASN A 85 6.99 8.79 5.66
CA ASN A 85 7.41 9.62 6.78
C ASN A 85 6.24 10.19 7.56
N THR A 86 5.16 10.57 6.89
CA THR A 86 3.95 11.04 7.55
C THR A 86 3.32 9.92 8.37
N SER A 87 3.28 8.69 7.84
CA SER A 87 2.80 7.51 8.57
C SER A 87 3.66 7.21 9.80
N ALA A 88 4.98 7.26 9.66
CA ALA A 88 5.91 7.10 10.78
C ALA A 88 5.69 8.17 11.87
N LYS A 89 5.53 9.45 11.49
CA LYS A 89 5.28 10.55 12.44
C LYS A 89 3.93 10.42 13.15
N LEU A 90 2.88 10.02 12.42
CA LEU A 90 1.54 9.87 12.96
C LEU A 90 1.41 8.69 13.91
N TRP A 91 2.20 7.62 13.75
CA TRP A 91 2.04 6.41 14.53
C TRP A 91 3.07 6.21 15.64
N PHE A 92 4.29 6.73 15.46
CA PHE A 92 5.34 6.63 16.47
C PHE A 92 5.45 7.93 17.25
N GLY A 93 4.94 7.93 18.48
CA GLY A 93 5.01 9.09 19.37
C GLY A 93 4.40 8.76 20.72
N GLU A 94 4.53 9.66 21.68
CA GLU A 94 3.97 9.44 23.03
C GLU A 94 2.45 9.26 23.02
N HIS A 95 1.76 9.89 22.05
CA HIS A 95 0.32 9.77 21.85
C HIS A 95 -0.14 8.33 21.54
N MET A 96 0.75 7.46 21.04
CA MET A 96 0.40 6.07 20.74
C MET A 96 0.00 5.26 21.99
N PHE A 97 0.42 5.71 23.18
CA PHE A 97 0.09 5.05 24.45
C PHE A 97 -1.25 5.52 25.04
N GLN A 98 -1.92 6.49 24.42
CA GLN A 98 -3.21 6.97 24.88
C GLN A 98 -4.32 5.96 24.56
N GLN A 99 -5.31 5.81 25.44
CA GLN A 99 -6.40 4.83 25.26
C GLN A 99 -7.27 5.09 24.02
N ASN A 100 -7.30 6.34 23.55
CA ASN A 100 -8.04 6.76 22.36
C ASN A 100 -7.21 6.72 21.08
N PHE A 101 -5.94 6.29 21.14
CA PHE A 101 -5.10 6.18 19.95
C PHE A 101 -5.67 5.17 18.95
N ARG A 102 -5.63 5.53 17.67
CA ARG A 102 -6.06 4.70 16.55
C ARG A 102 -5.16 4.96 15.36
N PHE A 103 -4.81 3.91 14.63
CA PHE A 103 -4.01 4.03 13.41
C PHE A 103 -4.76 4.72 12.26
N CYS A 104 -6.08 4.55 12.23
CA CYS A 104 -6.99 5.13 11.25
C CYS A 104 -8.27 5.63 11.92
N ASN A 105 -9.06 6.43 11.20
CA ASN A 105 -10.43 6.81 11.61
C ASN A 105 -11.39 5.61 11.70
N CYS A 106 -10.93 4.42 11.34
CA CYS A 106 -11.57 3.14 11.54
C CYS A 106 -11.78 2.83 13.06
N LYS A 107 -12.89 2.19 13.43
CA LYS A 107 -13.13 1.79 14.84
C LYS A 107 -12.40 0.52 15.29
N VAL A 108 -11.65 -0.13 14.40
CA VAL A 108 -11.39 -1.57 14.49
C VAL A 108 -9.99 -1.92 15.05
N PHE A 109 -9.01 -1.00 15.00
CA PHE A 109 -7.61 -1.33 15.30
C PHE A 109 -6.99 -0.47 16.42
N PRO A 110 -7.37 -0.68 17.69
CA PRO A 110 -6.57 -0.20 18.81
C PRO A 110 -5.24 -0.98 18.90
N ILE A 111 -4.25 -0.45 19.61
CA ILE A 111 -3.04 -1.20 19.96
C ILE A 111 -3.39 -2.19 21.08
N PRO A 112 -3.36 -3.51 20.86
CA PRO A 112 -3.61 -4.49 21.90
C PRO A 112 -2.48 -4.48 22.94
N VAL A 113 -2.85 -4.55 24.22
CA VAL A 113 -1.89 -4.68 25.32
C VAL A 113 -2.24 -5.92 26.13
N PHE A 114 -1.75 -7.07 25.68
CA PHE A 114 -1.92 -8.34 26.37
C PHE A 114 -0.65 -8.82 27.09
N LYS A 115 -0.85 -9.76 28.03
CA LYS A 115 0.22 -10.35 28.83
C LYS A 115 0.92 -11.49 28.10
N THR A 116 0.17 -12.38 27.45
CA THR A 116 0.74 -13.55 26.77
C THR A 116 0.77 -13.35 25.25
N VAL A 117 1.66 -14.07 24.57
CA VAL A 117 1.71 -14.07 23.09
C VAL A 117 0.44 -14.70 22.51
N GLN A 118 -0.10 -15.71 23.18
CA GLN A 118 -1.32 -16.40 22.75
C GLN A 118 -2.51 -15.44 22.64
N ASP A 119 -2.64 -14.50 23.59
CA ASP A 119 -3.70 -13.48 23.54
C ASP A 119 -3.57 -12.58 22.31
N TYR A 120 -2.34 -12.22 21.90
CA TYR A 120 -2.12 -11.46 20.67
C TYR A 120 -2.51 -12.27 19.43
N ILE A 121 -2.15 -13.55 19.38
CA ILE A 121 -2.51 -14.45 18.28
C ILE A 121 -4.04 -14.55 18.18
N SER A 122 -4.72 -14.83 19.29
CA SER A 122 -6.19 -14.92 19.32
C SER A 122 -6.89 -13.62 18.94
N TYR A 123 -6.32 -12.46 19.30
CA TYR A 123 -6.83 -11.17 18.85
C TYR A 123 -6.64 -10.98 17.34
N ILE A 124 -5.47 -11.34 16.80
CA ILE A 124 -5.19 -11.24 15.36
C ILE A 124 -6.12 -12.17 14.57
N ASP A 125 -6.36 -13.38 15.05
CA ASP A 125 -7.28 -14.35 14.43
C ASP A 125 -8.74 -13.87 14.43
N PHE A 126 -9.11 -13.00 15.37
CA PHE A 126 -10.44 -12.38 15.41
C PHE A 126 -10.60 -11.21 14.43
N LEU A 127 -9.50 -10.67 13.89
CA LEU A 127 -9.57 -9.56 12.95
C LEU A 127 -10.24 -9.99 11.63
N PRO A 128 -10.97 -9.07 10.97
CA PRO A 128 -11.57 -9.38 9.67
C PRO A 128 -10.52 -9.79 8.64
N MET A 129 -10.79 -10.88 7.91
CA MET A 129 -9.94 -11.34 6.81
C MET A 129 -9.89 -10.32 5.65
N VAL A 130 -10.99 -9.60 5.44
CA VAL A 130 -11.07 -8.52 4.46
C VAL A 130 -10.89 -7.20 5.18
N ILE A 131 -9.79 -6.52 4.88
CA ILE A 131 -9.43 -5.23 5.45
C ILE A 131 -9.81 -4.14 4.44
N THR A 132 -10.49 -3.09 4.90
CA THR A 132 -10.85 -1.97 4.02
C THR A 132 -9.63 -1.07 3.73
N PRO A 133 -9.59 -0.37 2.58
CA PRO A 133 -8.49 0.54 2.26
C PRO A 133 -8.25 1.65 3.30
N GLU A 134 -9.29 2.01 4.06
CA GLU A 134 -9.23 3.02 5.13
C GLU A 134 -8.21 2.65 6.22
N VAL A 135 -7.98 1.36 6.43
CA VAL A 135 -6.99 0.87 7.39
C VAL A 135 -5.58 1.24 6.98
N CYS A 136 -5.35 1.30 5.67
CA CYS A 136 -4.11 1.77 5.08
C CYS A 136 -4.10 3.30 4.84
N GLY A 137 -5.09 4.03 5.37
CA GLY A 137 -5.23 5.48 5.19
C GLY A 137 -5.72 5.91 3.81
N MET A 138 -6.38 5.03 3.06
CA MET A 138 -6.90 5.34 1.72
C MET A 138 -8.42 5.51 1.71
N HIS A 139 -8.93 6.22 0.71
CA HIS A 139 -10.36 6.36 0.51
C HIS A 139 -10.98 4.99 0.10
N PRO A 140 -12.21 4.64 0.55
CA PRO A 140 -12.88 3.38 0.19
C PRO A 140 -12.92 3.07 -1.31
N ASN A 141 -13.01 4.10 -2.16
CA ASN A 141 -12.97 3.96 -3.63
C ASN A 141 -11.71 3.26 -4.17
N ALA A 142 -10.61 3.22 -3.40
CA ALA A 142 -9.43 2.46 -3.80
C ALA A 142 -9.75 0.97 -4.00
N ASP A 143 -10.69 0.42 -3.22
CA ASP A 143 -11.16 -0.97 -3.37
C ASP A 143 -11.91 -1.18 -4.69
N ILE A 144 -12.78 -0.24 -5.08
CA ILE A 144 -13.51 -0.29 -6.36
C ILE A 144 -12.54 -0.33 -7.54
N ILE A 145 -11.50 0.52 -7.50
CA ILE A 145 -10.49 0.61 -8.56
C ILE A 145 -9.66 -0.68 -8.61
N TYR A 146 -9.23 -1.19 -7.45
CA TYR A 146 -8.53 -2.46 -7.35
C TYR A 146 -9.35 -3.61 -7.93
N GLN A 147 -10.58 -3.81 -7.47
CA GLN A 147 -11.47 -4.87 -7.94
C GLN A 147 -11.77 -4.76 -9.44
N SER A 148 -11.98 -3.54 -9.95
CA SER A 148 -12.20 -3.32 -11.39
C SER A 148 -10.97 -3.69 -12.22
N SER A 149 -9.76 -3.34 -11.75
CA SER A 149 -8.51 -3.70 -12.40
C SER A 149 -8.27 -5.21 -12.38
N THR A 150 -8.51 -5.88 -11.25
CA THR A 150 -8.39 -7.33 -11.13
C THR A 150 -9.39 -8.04 -12.04
N ALA A 151 -10.65 -7.62 -12.05
CA ALA A 151 -11.67 -8.18 -12.92
C ALA A 151 -11.31 -8.03 -14.40
N LYS A 152 -10.80 -6.86 -14.80
CA LYS A 152 -10.31 -6.64 -16.16
C LYS A 152 -9.15 -7.57 -16.51
N SER A 153 -8.14 -7.70 -15.63
CA SER A 153 -7.02 -8.61 -15.85
C SER A 153 -7.47 -10.06 -16.00
N CYS A 154 -8.45 -10.51 -15.20
CA CYS A 154 -9.02 -11.85 -15.34
C CYS A 154 -9.72 -12.04 -16.69
N LEU A 155 -10.51 -11.06 -17.13
CA LEU A 155 -11.18 -11.10 -18.44
C LEU A 155 -10.18 -11.10 -19.59
N ASP A 156 -9.12 -10.29 -19.51
CA ASP A 156 -8.05 -10.25 -20.51
C ASP A 156 -7.36 -11.61 -20.61
N THR A 157 -7.02 -12.26 -19.49
CA THR A 157 -6.46 -13.62 -19.47
C THR A 157 -7.41 -14.66 -20.09
N ILE A 158 -8.72 -14.54 -19.85
CA ILE A 158 -9.72 -15.44 -20.49
C ILE A 158 -9.73 -15.26 -22.01
N LEU A 159 -9.68 -14.01 -22.48
CA LEU A 159 -9.63 -13.69 -23.92
C LEU A 159 -8.33 -14.20 -24.56
N GLU A 160 -7.21 -14.18 -23.85
CA GLU A 160 -5.93 -14.70 -24.34
C GLU A 160 -5.93 -16.23 -24.54
N ILE A 161 -6.70 -16.96 -23.74
CA ILE A 161 -6.85 -18.42 -23.83
C ILE A 161 -7.85 -18.82 -24.94
N GLN A 162 -8.67 -17.89 -25.43
CA GLN A 162 -9.67 -18.18 -26.45
C GLN A 162 -9.01 -18.71 -27.74
N PRO A 163 -9.44 -19.86 -28.29
CA PRO A 163 -8.84 -20.43 -29.49
C PRO A 163 -8.96 -19.47 -30.66
N LYS A 164 -7.81 -19.14 -31.28
CA LYS A 164 -7.72 -18.19 -32.39
C LYS A 164 -8.34 -18.71 -33.70
N ASP A 165 -8.71 -19.99 -33.75
CA ASP A 165 -9.12 -20.71 -34.97
C ASP A 165 -10.64 -20.91 -35.12
N SER A 166 -11.48 -20.26 -34.30
CA SER A 166 -12.95 -20.39 -34.38
C SER A 166 -13.66 -19.19 -35.05
N SER A 167 -13.10 -18.66 -36.14
CA SER A 167 -13.80 -17.69 -37.00
C SER A 167 -13.86 -18.15 -38.46
N SER A 168 -14.63 -19.21 -38.72
CA SER A 168 -15.16 -19.57 -40.04
C SER A 168 -16.52 -18.91 -40.28
N GLY A 169 -16.60 -17.59 -40.12
CA GLY A 169 -17.82 -16.81 -40.36
C GLY A 169 -17.47 -15.39 -40.77
N GLY A 170 -17.99 -14.94 -41.92
CA GLY A 170 -17.69 -13.67 -42.59
C GLY A 170 -18.11 -12.40 -41.83
N VAL A 171 -17.50 -12.17 -40.66
CA VAL A 171 -17.51 -10.91 -39.94
C VAL A 171 -16.26 -10.13 -40.36
N GLU A 172 -16.36 -8.81 -40.50
CA GLU A 172 -15.24 -7.91 -40.79
C GLU A 172 -14.00 -8.29 -39.94
N THR A 173 -12.84 -8.44 -40.59
CA THR A 173 -11.62 -8.81 -39.88
C THR A 173 -11.21 -7.68 -38.92
N ARG A 174 -10.51 -8.01 -37.82
CA ARG A 174 -10.02 -7.01 -36.86
C ARG A 174 -9.23 -5.89 -37.54
N GLU A 175 -8.45 -6.22 -38.57
CA GLU A 175 -7.65 -5.29 -39.35
C GLU A 175 -8.52 -4.32 -40.17
N SER A 176 -9.66 -4.79 -40.70
CA SER A 176 -10.59 -3.94 -41.46
C SER A 176 -11.27 -2.91 -40.55
N ILE A 177 -11.68 -3.32 -39.34
CA ILE A 177 -12.27 -2.45 -38.32
C ILE A 177 -11.26 -1.40 -37.86
N VAL A 178 -10.02 -1.82 -37.54
CA VAL A 178 -8.96 -0.90 -37.12
C VAL A 178 -8.61 0.11 -38.22
N ARG A 179 -8.50 -0.34 -39.48
CA ARG A 179 -8.22 0.55 -40.61
C ARG A 179 -9.32 1.59 -40.81
N ARG A 180 -10.60 1.19 -40.68
CA ARG A 180 -11.74 2.12 -40.77
C ARG A 180 -11.71 3.14 -39.64
N GLN A 181 -11.53 2.71 -38.39
CA GLN A 181 -11.45 3.59 -37.23
C GLN A 181 -10.27 4.57 -37.33
N ALA A 182 -9.10 4.12 -37.78
CA ALA A 182 -7.95 4.97 -38.00
C ALA A 182 -8.21 6.04 -39.08
N GLY A 183 -8.89 5.67 -40.18
CA GLY A 183 -9.30 6.63 -41.21
C GLY A 183 -10.30 7.67 -40.71
N GLU A 184 -11.27 7.25 -39.90
CA GLU A 184 -12.24 8.16 -39.26
C GLU A 184 -11.55 9.12 -38.29
N MET A 185 -10.57 8.66 -37.50
CA MET A 185 -9.78 9.51 -36.60
C MET A 185 -8.92 10.51 -37.39
N LEU A 186 -8.29 10.08 -38.48
CA LEU A 186 -7.51 10.95 -39.36
C LEU A 186 -8.37 12.07 -39.95
N HIS A 187 -9.59 11.76 -40.38
CA HIS A 187 -10.52 12.77 -40.91
C HIS A 187 -11.04 13.75 -39.86
N LYS A 188 -10.98 13.40 -38.56
CA LYS A 188 -11.40 14.26 -37.45
C LYS A 188 -10.27 15.11 -36.89
N LEU A 189 -9.03 14.92 -37.36
CA LEU A 189 -7.93 15.78 -36.94
C LEU A 189 -8.14 17.20 -37.49
N PRO A 190 -7.95 18.24 -36.66
CA PRO A 190 -7.91 19.61 -37.15
C PRO A 190 -6.71 19.78 -38.12
N GLY A 191 -6.84 20.72 -39.06
CA GLY A 191 -5.78 20.98 -40.04
C GLY A 191 -4.45 21.37 -39.40
N ASP A 192 -3.36 21.11 -40.12
CA ASP A 192 -2.00 21.33 -39.62
C ASP A 192 -1.79 22.74 -39.10
N TYR A 193 -1.08 22.85 -37.97
CA TYR A 193 -0.75 24.12 -37.36
C TYR A 193 0.31 24.84 -38.23
N LEU A 194 -0.15 25.75 -39.10
CA LEU A 194 0.73 26.59 -39.90
C LEU A 194 1.39 27.64 -38.98
N ILE A 195 2.67 27.44 -38.66
CA ILE A 195 3.48 28.45 -37.97
C ILE A 195 3.71 29.61 -38.96
N LYS A 196 3.21 30.80 -38.61
CA LYS A 196 3.52 32.06 -39.30
C LYS A 196 4.81 32.67 -38.78
#